data_AF-A0A840HHA1-F1
#
_entry.id   AF-A0A840HHA1-F1
#
_cell.length_a   1.000
_cell.length_b   1.000
_cell.length_c   1.000
_cell.angle_alpha   90.00
_cell.angle_beta   90.00
_cell.angle_gamma   90.00
#
_symmetry.space_group_name_H-M   'P 1'
#
loop_
_entity.id
_entity.type
_entity.pdbx_description
1 polymer ?
#
loop_
_entity_poly.entity_id
_entity_poly.type
_entity_poly.pdbx_seq_one_letter_code
_entity_poly.pdbx_strand_id
1 'polypeptide(L)'
;MMASRYARAKQFRRHQGQLRTLCSRLGPIIRDIRRKIEGQPALEEPFALQLGWAAHIRSQQQRQRGWKLYSFHAPEVECIGKVRPPRPTSSA
;
A
#
# COMPACT_ATOMS: atom_id res chain seq x y z
N MET A 1 7.80 12.60 1.77
CA MET A 1 7.56 12.23 0.36
C MET A 1 6.33 12.95 -0.18
N MET A 2 6.33 13.36 -1.45
CA MET A 2 5.29 14.24 -2.04
C MET A 2 4.32 13.52 -3.00
N ALA A 3 4.35 12.19 -3.06
CA ALA A 3 3.56 11.40 -4.01
C ALA A 3 2.07 11.77 -4.00
N SER A 4 1.45 11.86 -2.82
CA SER A 4 0.03 12.21 -2.68
C SER A 4 -0.28 13.65 -3.14
N ARG A 5 0.66 14.58 -2.96
CA ARG A 5 0.51 15.99 -3.40
C ARG A 5 0.54 16.09 -4.93
N TYR A 6 1.44 15.34 -5.57
CA TYR A 6 1.48 15.27 -7.03
C TYR A 6 0.22 14.65 -7.63
N ALA A 7 -0.35 13.62 -6.98
CA ALA A 7 -1.64 13.06 -7.40
C ALA A 7 -2.77 14.10 -7.29
N ARG A 8 -2.85 14.84 -6.17
CA ARG A 8 -3.84 15.91 -5.96
C ARG A 8 -3.70 17.04 -6.98
N ALA A 9 -2.48 17.43 -7.33
CA ALA A 9 -2.18 18.46 -8.32
C ALA A 9 -2.25 17.96 -9.79
N LYS A 10 -2.73 16.73 -10.03
CA LYS A 10 -2.78 16.09 -11.36
C LYS A 10 -1.41 15.96 -12.06
N GLN A 11 -0.30 16.06 -11.33
CA GLN A 11 1.07 15.90 -11.83
C GLN A 11 1.46 14.42 -11.90
N PHE A 12 0.75 13.64 -12.72
CA PHE A 12 0.87 12.17 -12.73
C PHE A 12 2.26 11.67 -13.09
N ARG A 13 3.01 12.35 -13.97
CA ARG A 13 4.40 11.97 -14.29
C ARG A 13 5.30 12.01 -13.04
N ARG A 14 5.20 13.06 -12.23
CA ARG A 14 5.96 13.21 -10.97
C ARG A 14 5.49 12.22 -9.91
N HIS A 15 4.18 12.01 -9.80
CA HIS A 15 3.59 11.00 -8.92
C HIS A 15 4.15 9.60 -9.23
N GLN A 16 4.11 9.17 -10.49
CA GLN A 16 4.61 7.87 -10.93
C GLN A 16 6.13 7.74 -10.75
N GLY A 17 6.89 8.83 -10.92
CA GLY A 17 8.32 8.86 -10.59
C GLY A 17 8.59 8.55 -9.11
N GLN A 18 7.84 9.19 -8.20
CA GLN A 18 7.97 8.95 -6.76
C GLN A 18 7.58 7.51 -6.37
N LEU A 19 6.50 6.98 -6.95
CA LEU A 19 6.08 5.59 -6.72
C LEU A 19 7.15 4.60 -7.21
N ARG A 20 7.75 4.84 -8.38
CA ARG A 20 8.87 4.01 -8.87
C ARG A 20 10.06 4.03 -7.90
N THR A 21 10.48 5.21 -7.45
CA THR A 21 11.58 5.32 -6.46
C THR A 21 11.26 4.54 -5.17
N LEU A 22 10.01 4.62 -4.69
CA LEU A 22 9.55 3.86 -3.53
C LEU A 22 9.66 2.34 -3.77
N CYS A 23 9.04 1.84 -4.84
CA CYS A 23 9.04 0.40 -5.14
C CYS A 23 10.47 -0.13 -5.40
N SER A 24 11.32 0.67 -6.05
CA SER A 24 12.73 0.33 -6.29
C SER A 24 13.53 0.22 -5.00
N ARG A 25 13.26 1.06 -4.00
CA ARG A 25 13.94 0.99 -2.68
C ARG A 25 13.41 -0.14 -1.81
N LEU A 26 12.11 -0.42 -1.88
CA LEU A 26 11.48 -1.48 -1.08
C LEU A 26 11.95 -2.88 -1.48
N GLY A 27 12.19 -3.12 -2.77
CA GLY A 27 12.62 -4.43 -3.28
C GLY A 27 13.90 -4.99 -2.63
N PRO A 28 15.01 -4.24 -2.61
CA PRO A 28 16.23 -4.63 -1.91
C PRO A 28 16.01 -4.90 -0.42
N ILE A 29 15.22 -4.08 0.29
CA ILE A 29 14.95 -4.26 1.72
C ILE A 29 14.24 -5.60 1.98
N ILE A 30 13.21 -5.93 1.19
CA ILE A 30 12.51 -7.22 1.29
C ILE A 30 13.50 -8.39 1.09
N ARG A 31 14.41 -8.28 0.12
CA ARG A 31 15.41 -9.33 -0.13
C ARG A 31 16.44 -9.43 0.99
N ASP A 32 16.90 -8.31 1.52
CA ASP A 32 17.86 -8.27 2.62
C ASP A 32 17.28 -8.91 3.89
N ILE A 33 16.05 -8.57 4.24
CA ILE A 33 15.36 -9.19 5.38
C ILE A 33 15.23 -10.70 5.17
N ARG A 34 14.77 -11.13 3.98
CA ARG A 34 14.68 -12.56 3.63
C ARG A 34 16.01 -13.30 3.79
N ARG A 35 17.12 -12.72 3.33
CA ARG A 35 18.46 -13.33 3.47
C ARG A 35 18.92 -13.39 4.93
N LYS A 36 18.55 -12.42 5.76
CA LYS A 36 18.95 -12.38 7.18
C LYS A 36 18.22 -13.41 8.04
N ILE A 37 16.99 -13.74 7.68
CA ILE A 37 16.18 -14.71 8.42
C ILE A 37 16.27 -16.13 7.86
N GLU A 38 16.89 -16.31 6.69
CA GLU A 38 17.03 -17.60 6.01
C GLU A 38 17.71 -18.63 6.92
N GLY A 39 17.03 -19.76 7.14
CA GLY A 39 17.50 -20.84 8.02
C GLY A 39 17.18 -20.64 9.51
N GLN A 40 16.42 -19.62 9.87
CA GLN A 40 15.98 -19.36 11.24
C GLN A 40 14.45 -19.47 11.34
N PRO A 41 13.88 -20.67 11.54
CA PRO A 41 12.42 -20.86 11.52
C PRO A 41 11.68 -20.01 12.56
N ALA A 42 12.32 -19.72 13.70
CA ALA A 42 11.78 -18.84 14.74
C ALA A 42 11.57 -17.38 14.28
N LEU A 43 12.29 -16.93 13.23
CA LEU A 43 12.12 -15.61 12.62
C LEU A 43 11.34 -15.69 11.31
N GLU A 44 11.47 -16.76 10.54
CA GLU A 44 10.77 -16.90 9.26
C GLU A 44 9.25 -16.86 9.41
N GLU A 45 8.70 -17.63 10.36
CA GLU A 45 7.26 -17.69 10.63
C GLU A 45 6.64 -16.31 10.94
N PRO A 46 7.12 -15.54 11.94
CA PRO A 46 6.53 -14.25 12.25
C PRO A 46 6.69 -13.21 11.13
N PHE A 47 7.77 -13.28 10.34
CA PHE A 47 7.99 -12.35 9.24
C PHE A 47 7.28 -12.72 7.94
N ALA A 48 6.82 -13.97 7.79
CA ALA A 48 6.22 -14.49 6.55
C ALA A 48 5.07 -13.60 6.05
N LEU A 49 4.13 -13.26 6.94
CA LEU A 49 2.95 -12.45 6.62
C LEU A 49 3.34 -11.01 6.22
N GLN A 50 4.22 -10.39 6.98
CA GLN A 50 4.67 -9.00 6.77
C GLN A 50 5.46 -8.87 5.46
N LEU A 51 6.33 -9.84 5.15
CA LEU A 51 7.05 -9.90 3.88
C LEU A 51 6.09 -10.15 2.71
N GLY A 52 5.02 -10.93 2.92
CA GLY A 52 3.93 -11.10 1.97
C GLY A 52 3.22 -9.79 1.64
N TRP A 53 2.82 -9.01 2.67
CA TRP A 53 2.21 -7.69 2.48
C TRP A 53 3.15 -6.68 1.83
N ALA A 54 4.43 -6.68 2.21
CA ALA A 54 5.42 -5.79 1.60
C ALA A 54 5.62 -6.10 0.11
N ALA A 55 5.62 -7.39 -0.26
CA ALA A 55 5.64 -7.82 -1.65
C ALA A 55 4.37 -7.40 -2.40
N HIS A 56 3.19 -7.51 -1.77
CA HIS A 56 1.92 -7.07 -2.33
C HIS A 56 1.90 -5.55 -2.60
N ILE A 57 2.31 -4.73 -1.64
CA ILE A 57 2.39 -3.27 -1.81
C ILE A 57 3.30 -2.90 -2.98
N ARG A 58 4.42 -3.61 -3.14
CA ARG A 58 5.37 -3.36 -4.22
C ARG A 58 4.78 -3.66 -5.60
N SER A 59 3.92 -4.68 -5.72
CA SER A 59 3.27 -5.06 -6.98
C SER A 59 1.95 -4.33 -7.23
N GLN A 60 1.37 -3.70 -6.21
CA GLN A 60 0.09 -3.01 -6.29
C GLN A 60 0.15 -1.85 -7.29
N GLN A 61 -0.78 -1.87 -8.26
CA GLN A 61 -0.89 -0.82 -9.26
C GLN A 61 -1.98 0.20 -8.89
N GLN A 62 -1.78 1.47 -9.28
CA GLN A 62 -2.70 2.57 -8.98
C GLN A 62 -4.18 2.24 -9.32
N ARG A 63 -4.41 1.58 -10.45
CA ARG A 63 -5.74 1.24 -10.98
C ARG A 63 -6.07 -0.25 -10.92
N GLN A 64 -5.35 -1.01 -10.09
CA GLN A 64 -5.67 -2.43 -9.87
C GLN A 64 -7.13 -2.57 -9.41
N ARG A 65 -7.81 -3.58 -9.94
CA ARG A 65 -9.18 -3.96 -9.57
C ARG A 65 -9.10 -5.16 -8.62
N GLY A 66 -9.99 -5.24 -7.64
CA GLY A 66 -9.96 -6.28 -6.62
C GLY A 66 -9.23 -5.83 -5.35
N TRP A 67 -8.70 -6.80 -4.60
CA TRP A 67 -8.10 -6.59 -3.29
C TRP A 67 -6.90 -5.62 -3.36
N LYS A 68 -6.90 -4.65 -2.43
CA LYS A 68 -5.83 -3.68 -2.24
C LYS A 68 -5.48 -3.59 -0.77
N LEU A 69 -4.20 -3.53 -0.49
CA LEU A 69 -3.72 -3.22 0.85
C LEU A 69 -3.67 -1.70 1.02
N TYR A 70 -4.54 -1.18 1.90
CA TYR A 70 -4.64 0.25 2.19
C TYR A 70 -3.72 0.69 3.34
N SER A 71 -3.54 -0.18 4.33
CA SER A 71 -2.73 0.07 5.54
C SER A 71 -1.85 -1.13 5.84
N PHE A 72 -0.54 -0.95 5.90
CA PHE A 72 0.40 -2.04 6.21
C PHE A 72 0.26 -2.57 7.65
N HIS A 73 -0.04 -1.68 8.60
CA HIS A 73 -0.20 -2.03 10.02
C HIS A 73 -1.62 -2.46 10.40
N ALA A 74 -2.60 -2.25 9.49
CA ALA A 74 -4.00 -2.61 9.70
C ALA A 74 -4.58 -3.23 8.40
N PRO A 75 -4.07 -4.39 7.98
CA PRO A 75 -4.44 -5.04 6.72
C PRO A 75 -5.88 -5.54 6.65
N GLU A 76 -6.49 -5.80 7.80
CA GLU A 76 -7.89 -6.17 7.96
C GLU A 76 -8.86 -5.02 7.63
N VAL A 77 -8.36 -3.77 7.56
CA VAL A 77 -9.19 -2.61 7.29
C VAL A 77 -9.54 -2.53 5.81
N GLU A 78 -10.82 -2.60 5.51
CA GLU A 78 -11.35 -2.33 4.18
C GLU A 78 -11.65 -0.84 3.99
N CYS A 79 -11.44 -0.33 2.76
CA CYS A 79 -11.91 1.00 2.41
C CYS A 79 -13.43 1.01 2.22
N ILE A 80 -14.15 1.46 3.24
CA ILE A 80 -15.56 1.81 3.13
C ILE A 80 -15.65 3.11 2.33
N GLY A 81 -16.34 3.07 1.17
CA GLY A 81 -16.56 4.24 0.33
C GLY A 81 -17.17 5.40 1.11
N LYS A 82 -16.94 6.64 0.66
CA LYS A 82 -17.50 7.83 1.32
C LYS A 82 -19.03 7.70 1.37
N VAL A 83 -19.59 7.60 2.58
CA VAL A 83 -21.05 7.58 2.77
C VAL A 83 -21.61 8.88 2.20
N ARG A 84 -22.58 8.77 1.29
CA ARG A 84 -23.28 9.94 0.76
C ARG A 84 -24.07 10.55 1.92
N PRO A 85 -23.85 11.81 2.29
CA PRO A 85 -24.65 12.44 3.34
C PRO A 85 -26.13 12.38 2.92
N PRO A 86 -27.05 12.12 3.86
CA PRO A 86 -28.47 12.13 3.57
C PRO A 86 -28.85 13.48 2.95
N ARG A 87 -29.68 13.46 1.90
CA ARG A 87 -30.25 14.69 1.35
C ARG A 87 -31.04 15.37 2.46
N PRO A 88 -30.88 16.68 2.71
CA PRO A 88 -31.74 17.36 3.66
C PRO A 88 -33.19 17.18 3.20
N THR A 89 -34.01 16.55 4.04
CA THR A 89 -35.45 16.53 3.86
C THR A 89 -35.91 17.97 4.05
N SER A 90 -36.28 18.62 2.97
CA SER A 90 -37.09 19.83 3.00
C SER A 90 -38.39 19.47 3.71
N SER A 91 -38.46 19.72 5.01
CA SER A 91 -39.73 19.75 5.74
C SER A 91 -40.56 20.87 5.14
N ALA A 92 -41.70 20.49 4.56
CA ALA A 92 -42.71 21.38 4.00
C ALA A 92 -43.35 22.26 5.09
#